data_AF-A0A954QEB0-F1
#
_entry.id   AF-A0A954QEB0-F1
#
_cell.length_a   1.000
_cell.length_b   1.000
_cell.length_c   1.000
_cell.angle_alpha   90.00
_cell.angle_beta   90.00
_cell.angle_gamma   90.00
#
_symmetry.space_group_name_H-M   'P 1'
#
loop_
_entity.id
_entity.type
_entity.pdbx_description
1 polymer ?
#
loop_
_entity_poly.entity_id
_entity_poly.type
_entity_poly.pdbx_seq_one_letter_code
_entity_poly.pdbx_strand_id
1 'polypeptide(L)'
;SMKAVYEYGPRGDMPALKLTWYQGKEQPEILANGGIPHWDSGVLFIGDDGMLLSDYGKHLLLPEDKIKDFKRPEPFIPPSLGHYAEWIHACKTGAPTTCNFEYAGWLTEANHLGNVAYRADEKLIWDHEQLRATNTDKAAPFIRREYRPGWKLI
;
A
#
# COMPACT_ATOMS: atom_id res chain seq x y z
N SER A 1 8.80 2.94 16.95
CA SER A 1 8.78 2.20 15.68
C SER A 1 7.39 1.59 15.54
N MET A 2 6.95 1.22 14.34
CA MET A 2 5.59 0.71 14.12
C MET A 2 5.63 -0.47 13.16
N LYS A 3 4.85 -1.51 13.47
CA LYS A 3 4.49 -2.58 12.56
C LYS A 3 2.97 -2.57 12.42
N ALA A 4 2.48 -2.48 11.19
CA ALA A 4 1.05 -2.58 10.89
C ALA A 4 0.82 -3.77 9.95
N VAL A 5 -0.20 -4.56 10.23
CA VAL A 5 -0.61 -5.70 9.40
C VAL A 5 -1.99 -5.41 8.83
N TYR A 6 -2.10 -5.49 7.51
CA TYR A 6 -3.35 -5.38 6.77
C TYR A 6 -3.70 -6.74 6.19
N GLU A 7 -4.95 -7.15 6.39
CA GLU A 7 -5.47 -8.41 5.88
C GLU A 7 -6.61 -8.10 4.91
N TYR A 8 -6.36 -8.37 3.64
CA TYR A 8 -7.36 -8.25 2.58
C TYR A 8 -7.87 -9.64 2.24
N GLY A 9 -9.19 -9.81 2.25
CA GLY A 9 -9.83 -11.04 1.78
C GLY A 9 -9.61 -11.27 0.27
N PRO A 10 -9.93 -12.46 -0.23
CA PRO A 10 -9.88 -12.74 -1.67
C PRO A 10 -10.88 -11.87 -2.43
N ARG A 11 -10.57 -11.56 -3.70
CA ARG A 11 -11.42 -10.73 -4.58
C ARG A 11 -11.42 -11.26 -6.00
N GLY A 12 -12.56 -11.80 -6.44
CA GLY A 12 -12.64 -12.49 -7.74
C GLY A 12 -11.62 -13.64 -7.78
N ASP A 13 -10.78 -13.65 -8.82
CA ASP A 13 -9.71 -14.64 -8.97
C ASP A 13 -8.43 -14.31 -8.18
N MET A 14 -8.39 -13.18 -7.45
CA MET A 14 -7.24 -12.80 -6.63
C MET A 14 -7.32 -13.44 -5.24
N PRO A 15 -6.25 -14.11 -4.75
CA PRO A 15 -6.21 -14.67 -3.41
C PRO A 15 -6.18 -13.57 -2.34
N ALA A 16 -6.39 -13.98 -1.09
CA ALA A 16 -6.22 -13.10 0.05
C ALA A 16 -4.78 -12.56 0.13
N LEU A 17 -4.62 -11.31 0.58
CA LEU A 17 -3.34 -10.63 0.70
C LEU A 17 -3.10 -10.22 2.15
N LYS A 18 -1.94 -10.59 2.68
CA LYS A 18 -1.41 -10.04 3.93
C LYS A 18 -0.30 -9.05 3.60
N LEU A 19 -0.52 -7.77 3.89
CA LEU A 19 0.49 -6.73 3.76
C LEU A 19 1.02 -6.39 5.16
N THR A 20 2.35 -6.36 5.32
CA THR A 20 2.98 -5.88 6.55
C THR A 20 3.80 -4.64 6.26
N TRP A 21 3.46 -3.55 6.94
CA TRP A 21 4.21 -2.30 6.91
C TRP A 21 5.14 -2.22 8.11
N TYR A 22 6.40 -1.86 7.87
CA TYR A 22 7.43 -1.70 8.88
C TYR A 22 7.94 -0.26 8.88
N GLN A 23 8.02 0.38 10.05
CA GLN A 23 8.48 1.76 10.20
C GLN A 23 9.46 1.94 11.36
N GLY A 24 10.53 2.68 11.11
CA GLY A 24 11.56 3.00 12.09
C GLY A 24 12.50 1.81 12.27
N LYS A 25 12.56 1.27 13.49
CA LYS A 25 13.41 0.11 13.83
C LYS A 25 12.77 -1.24 13.56
N GLU A 26 11.47 -1.28 13.24
CA GLU A 26 10.82 -2.53 12.85
C GLU A 26 11.28 -2.92 11.44
N GLN A 27 11.49 -4.22 11.21
CA GLN A 27 11.86 -4.78 9.92
C GLN A 27 11.36 -6.23 9.81
N PRO A 28 11.18 -6.78 8.59
CA PRO A 28 10.82 -8.18 8.43
C PRO A 28 11.97 -9.09 8.91
N GLU A 29 11.61 -10.24 9.48
CA GLU A 29 12.57 -11.19 10.06
C GLU A 29 13.58 -11.69 9.03
N ILE A 30 13.14 -11.90 7.78
CA ILE A 30 14.03 -12.30 6.68
C ILE A 30 15.14 -11.27 6.40
N LEU A 31 14.86 -9.96 6.58
CA LEU A 31 15.88 -8.92 6.48
C LEU A 31 16.80 -8.94 7.70
N ALA A 32 16.23 -9.05 8.90
CA ALA A 32 17.00 -9.10 10.15
C ALA A 32 18.00 -10.27 10.18
N ASN A 33 17.64 -11.40 9.57
CA ASN A 33 18.46 -12.60 9.50
C ASN A 33 19.39 -12.63 8.27
N GLY A 34 19.43 -11.58 7.46
CA GLY A 34 20.28 -11.50 6.26
C GLY A 34 19.83 -12.39 5.09
N GLY A 35 18.57 -12.83 5.08
CA GLY A 35 18.00 -13.65 4.00
C GLY A 35 17.66 -12.88 2.72
N ILE A 36 17.66 -11.54 2.79
CA ILE A 36 17.57 -10.64 1.63
C ILE A 36 18.61 -9.50 1.75
N PRO A 37 19.02 -8.87 0.64
CA PRO A 37 19.89 -7.70 0.69
C PRO A 37 19.27 -6.53 1.43
N HIS A 38 20.10 -5.75 2.11
CA HIS A 38 19.68 -4.54 2.80
C HIS A 38 19.58 -3.37 1.82
N TRP A 39 18.36 -2.91 1.54
CA TRP A 39 18.08 -1.73 0.72
C TRP A 39 17.54 -0.59 1.60
N ASP A 40 17.75 0.66 1.20
CA ASP A 40 17.25 1.83 1.95
C ASP A 40 15.72 1.92 1.95
N SER A 41 15.09 1.40 0.89
CA SER A 41 13.64 1.31 0.73
C SER A 41 13.30 0.19 -0.24
N GLY A 42 12.17 -0.48 -0.03
CA GLY A 42 11.70 -1.52 -0.94
C GLY A 42 10.40 -2.16 -0.48
N VAL A 43 9.81 -2.91 -1.40
CA VAL A 43 8.66 -3.78 -1.16
C VAL A 43 9.12 -5.21 -1.44
N LEU A 44 8.88 -6.09 -0.47
CA LEU A 44 9.10 -7.53 -0.62
C LEU A 44 7.76 -8.21 -0.91
N PHE A 45 7.63 -8.74 -2.11
CA PHE A 45 6.55 -9.66 -2.48
C PHE A 45 7.00 -11.08 -2.15
N ILE A 46 6.16 -11.84 -1.46
CA ILE A 46 6.42 -13.22 -1.07
C ILE A 46 5.34 -14.10 -1.70
N GLY A 47 5.74 -15.00 -2.59
CA GLY A 47 4.89 -16.03 -3.18
C GLY A 47 5.34 -17.43 -2.80
N ASP A 48 4.62 -18.43 -3.28
CA ASP A 48 4.85 -19.84 -2.93
C ASP A 48 6.19 -20.37 -3.50
N ASP A 49 6.57 -19.90 -4.70
CA ASP A 49 7.76 -20.37 -5.41
C ASP A 49 8.99 -19.46 -5.27
N GLY A 50 8.80 -18.24 -4.73
CA GLY A 50 9.87 -17.26 -4.64
C GLY A 50 9.41 -15.89 -4.15
N MET A 51 10.37 -14.96 -4.13
CA MET A 51 10.16 -13.58 -3.69
C MET A 51 10.64 -12.58 -4.74
N LEU A 52 10.02 -11.40 -4.74
CA LEU A 52 10.49 -10.24 -5.49
C LEU A 52 10.75 -9.11 -4.50
N LEU A 53 12.01 -8.68 -4.39
CA LEU A 53 12.38 -7.43 -3.74
C LEU A 53 12.43 -6.33 -4.80
N SER A 54 11.64 -5.27 -4.62
CA SER A 54 11.51 -4.19 -5.60
C SER A 54 11.62 -2.82 -4.96
N ASP A 55 12.28 -1.89 -5.65
CA ASP A 55 12.19 -0.45 -5.42
C ASP A 55 11.75 0.23 -6.73
N TYR A 56 11.85 1.56 -6.81
CA TYR A 56 11.42 2.31 -8.00
C TYR A 56 12.20 1.97 -9.29
N GLY A 57 13.39 1.37 -9.20
CA GLY A 57 14.23 1.06 -10.37
C GLY A 57 14.82 -0.34 -10.37
N LYS A 58 14.89 -1.02 -9.23
CA LYS A 58 15.55 -2.32 -9.05
C LYS A 58 14.52 -3.39 -8.75
N HIS A 59 14.74 -4.56 -9.33
CA HIS A 59 13.96 -5.77 -9.13
C HIS A 59 14.94 -6.91 -8.90
N LEU A 60 14.81 -7.59 -7.77
CA LEU A 60 15.61 -8.76 -7.42
C LEU A 60 14.68 -9.91 -7.11
N LEU A 61 14.81 -10.99 -7.88
CA LEU A 61 14.06 -12.21 -7.67
C LEU A 61 14.87 -13.18 -6.82
N LEU A 62 14.23 -13.85 -5.87
CA LEU A 62 14.87 -14.74 -4.90
C LEU A 62 14.11 -16.08 -4.78
N PRO A 63 14.82 -17.20 -4.52
CA PRO A 63 16.27 -17.31 -4.47
C PRO A 63 16.88 -17.31 -5.88
N GLU A 64 18.05 -16.70 -6.05
CA GLU A 64 18.65 -16.45 -7.37
C GLU A 64 18.94 -17.73 -8.18
N ASP A 65 19.16 -18.85 -7.49
CA ASP A 65 19.47 -20.15 -8.10
C ASP A 65 18.29 -20.75 -8.88
N LYS A 66 17.06 -20.49 -8.45
CA LYS A 66 15.84 -20.94 -9.14
C LYS A 66 15.47 -20.11 -10.36
N ILE A 67 16.15 -18.99 -10.60
CA ILE A 67 15.64 -17.90 -11.44
C ILE A 67 16.62 -17.55 -12.58
N LYS A 68 17.69 -18.34 -12.73
CA LYS A 68 18.72 -18.17 -13.78
C LYS A 68 18.14 -18.11 -15.19
N ASP A 69 17.05 -18.82 -15.45
CA ASP A 69 16.40 -18.89 -16.76
C ASP A 69 15.18 -17.98 -16.88
N PHE A 70 14.85 -17.21 -15.84
CA PHE A 70 13.71 -16.29 -15.88
C PHE A 70 13.99 -15.15 -16.85
N LYS A 71 13.08 -14.99 -17.81
CA LYS A 71 13.07 -13.85 -18.72
C LYS A 71 12.02 -12.86 -18.26
N ARG A 72 12.45 -11.62 -18.01
CA ARG A 72 11.53 -10.52 -17.71
C ARG A 72 10.54 -10.38 -18.87
N PRO A 73 9.23 -10.20 -18.59
CA PRO A 73 8.28 -9.91 -19.65
C PRO A 73 8.64 -8.61 -20.36
N GLU A 74 8.32 -8.54 -21.65
CA GLU A 74 8.41 -7.30 -22.42
C GLU A 74 7.58 -6.20 -21.73
N PRO A 75 8.07 -4.96 -21.67
CA PRO A 75 7.32 -3.86 -21.06
C PRO A 75 5.97 -3.66 -21.77
N PHE A 76 4.88 -3.87 -21.03
CA PHE A 76 3.51 -3.67 -21.53
C PHE A 76 2.84 -2.43 -20.94
N ILE A 77 3.45 -1.81 -19.92
CA ILE A 77 2.98 -0.56 -19.31
C ILE A 77 3.73 0.59 -19.99
N PRO A 78 3.02 1.58 -20.58
CA PRO A 78 3.66 2.75 -21.16
C PRO A 78 4.49 3.52 -20.12
N PRO A 79 5.61 4.15 -20.52
CA PRO A 79 6.36 5.01 -19.63
C PRO A 79 5.49 6.20 -19.18
N SER A 80 5.67 6.62 -17.93
CA SER A 80 5.01 7.83 -17.43
C SER A 80 5.45 9.06 -18.23
N LEU A 81 4.51 9.96 -18.53
CA LEU A 81 4.81 11.30 -19.06
C LEU A 81 5.54 12.17 -18.01
N GLY A 82 5.50 11.78 -16.74
CA GLY A 82 5.89 12.59 -15.59
C GLY A 82 4.68 13.36 -15.03
N HIS A 83 4.61 13.49 -13.70
CA HIS A 83 3.43 13.99 -12.98
C HIS A 83 2.89 15.33 -13.51
N TYR A 84 3.77 16.32 -13.77
CA TYR A 84 3.33 17.63 -14.27
C TYR A 84 2.81 17.57 -15.70
N ALA A 85 3.48 16.82 -16.58
CA ALA A 85 3.07 16.69 -17.98
C ALA A 85 1.77 15.90 -18.09
N GLU A 86 1.60 14.85 -17.28
CA GLU A 86 0.37 14.09 -17.16
C GLU A 86 -0.80 14.98 -16.71
N TRP A 87 -0.60 15.82 -15.69
CA TRP A 87 -1.61 16.77 -15.24
C TRP A 87 -2.02 17.75 -16.34
N ILE A 88 -1.05 18.38 -17.00
CA ILE A 88 -1.32 19.31 -18.11
C ILE A 88 -2.06 18.61 -19.25
N HIS A 89 -1.69 17.38 -19.58
CA HIS A 89 -2.34 16.58 -20.61
C HIS A 89 -3.80 16.29 -20.25
N ALA A 90 -4.07 15.85 -19.02
CA ALA A 90 -5.41 15.59 -18.51
C ALA A 90 -6.28 16.86 -18.56
N CYS A 91 -5.78 18.02 -18.10
CA CYS A 91 -6.50 19.28 -18.17
C CYS A 91 -6.88 19.70 -19.60
N LYS A 92 -6.04 19.38 -20.59
CA LYS A 92 -6.25 19.78 -21.99
C LYS A 92 -7.15 18.83 -22.76
N THR A 93 -7.22 17.55 -22.37
CA THR A 93 -7.85 16.49 -23.18
C THR A 93 -9.03 15.81 -22.49
N GLY A 94 -9.14 15.94 -21.17
CA GLY A 94 -10.08 15.16 -20.36
C GLY A 94 -9.65 13.71 -20.12
N ALA A 95 -8.44 13.30 -20.56
CA ALA A 95 -7.90 11.98 -20.25
C ALA A 95 -7.63 11.82 -18.74
N PRO A 96 -7.77 10.61 -18.18
CA PRO A 96 -7.45 10.37 -16.76
C PRO A 96 -5.94 10.44 -16.49
N THR A 97 -5.59 10.78 -15.25
CA THR A 97 -4.22 10.64 -14.72
C THR A 97 -4.01 9.24 -14.15
N THR A 98 -2.76 8.76 -14.10
CA THR A 98 -2.42 7.47 -13.45
C THR A 98 -2.69 7.49 -11.96
N CYS A 99 -2.59 8.66 -11.32
CA CYS A 99 -2.89 8.90 -9.91
C CYS A 99 -4.10 9.84 -9.75
N ASN A 100 -5.29 9.38 -10.14
CA ASN A 100 -6.52 10.16 -9.99
C ASN A 100 -7.05 10.17 -8.53
N PHE A 101 -8.07 10.98 -8.25
CA PHE A 101 -8.62 11.14 -6.90
C PHE A 101 -9.28 9.88 -6.32
N GLU A 102 -9.87 9.03 -7.16
CA GLU A 102 -10.47 7.77 -6.71
C GLU A 102 -9.39 6.82 -6.19
N TYR A 103 -8.37 6.58 -7.01
CA TYR A 103 -7.20 5.79 -6.62
C TYR A 103 -6.50 6.38 -5.37
N ALA A 104 -6.25 7.69 -5.37
CA ALA A 104 -5.58 8.35 -4.26
C ALA A 104 -6.41 8.30 -2.95
N GLY A 105 -7.74 8.39 -3.05
CA GLY A 105 -8.66 8.26 -1.93
C GLY A 105 -8.53 6.89 -1.27
N TRP A 106 -8.70 5.82 -2.05
CA TRP A 106 -8.60 4.44 -1.54
C TRP A 106 -7.21 4.11 -0.99
N LEU A 107 -6.15 4.56 -1.66
CA LEU A 107 -4.78 4.36 -1.18
C LEU A 107 -4.55 5.06 0.16
N THR A 108 -5.01 6.31 0.28
CA THR A 108 -4.84 7.12 1.50
C THR A 108 -5.63 6.51 2.65
N GLU A 109 -6.88 6.11 2.40
CA GLU A 109 -7.71 5.40 3.36
C GLU A 109 -7.00 4.15 3.89
N ALA A 110 -6.61 3.24 2.98
CA ALA A 110 -5.93 2.00 3.34
C ALA A 110 -4.65 2.26 4.14
N ASN A 111 -3.80 3.18 3.70
CA ASN A 111 -2.54 3.49 4.37
C ASN A 111 -2.75 4.09 5.78
N HIS A 112 -3.76 4.93 5.97
CA HIS A 112 -4.02 5.58 7.26
C HIS A 112 -4.63 4.65 8.30
N LEU A 113 -5.31 3.57 7.89
CA LEU A 113 -5.87 2.59 8.83
C LEU A 113 -4.82 1.95 9.74
N GLY A 114 -3.56 1.79 9.28
CA GLY A 114 -2.49 1.33 10.16
C GLY A 114 -2.21 2.27 11.33
N ASN A 115 -2.23 3.58 11.08
CA ASN A 115 -2.06 4.59 12.13
C ASN A 115 -3.27 4.63 13.07
N VAL A 116 -4.48 4.46 12.54
CA VAL A 116 -5.71 4.42 13.35
C VAL A 116 -5.68 3.20 14.26
N ALA A 117 -5.36 2.02 13.72
CA ALA A 117 -5.24 0.78 14.49
C ALA A 117 -4.17 0.91 15.58
N TYR A 118 -3.01 1.48 15.23
CA TYR A 118 -1.93 1.76 16.19
C TYR A 118 -2.38 2.68 17.33
N ARG A 119 -3.12 3.75 17.02
CA ARG A 119 -3.59 4.72 18.04
C ARG A 119 -4.76 4.20 18.87
N ALA A 120 -5.61 3.35 18.29
CA ALA A 120 -6.71 2.68 18.99
C ALA A 120 -6.21 1.49 19.82
N ASP A 121 -4.98 1.01 19.57
CA ASP A 121 -4.37 -0.17 20.16
C ASP A 121 -5.19 -1.45 19.94
N GLU A 122 -5.84 -1.55 18.77
CA GLU A 122 -6.75 -2.65 18.44
C GLU A 122 -6.73 -2.99 16.94
N LYS A 123 -7.01 -4.25 16.62
CA LYS A 123 -7.33 -4.67 15.25
C LYS A 123 -8.65 -4.03 14.84
N LEU A 124 -8.72 -3.49 13.63
CA LEU A 124 -9.93 -2.92 13.06
C LEU A 124 -10.55 -3.87 12.04
N ILE A 125 -11.84 -4.14 12.17
CA ILE A 125 -12.68 -4.71 11.11
C ILE A 125 -13.35 -3.54 10.40
N TRP A 126 -12.77 -3.15 9.27
CA TRP A 126 -13.10 -1.92 8.57
C TRP A 126 -14.26 -2.09 7.59
N ASP A 127 -15.28 -1.25 7.75
CA ASP A 127 -16.38 -1.05 6.81
C ASP A 127 -16.06 0.19 5.96
N HIS A 128 -15.58 -0.04 4.74
CA HIS A 128 -15.14 1.02 3.82
C HIS A 128 -16.33 1.80 3.21
N GLU A 129 -17.54 1.24 3.21
CA GLU A 129 -18.72 1.94 2.70
C GLU A 129 -19.20 2.98 3.70
N GLN A 130 -19.20 2.63 5.00
CA GLN A 130 -19.61 3.53 6.07
C GLN A 130 -18.44 4.32 6.68
N LEU A 131 -17.20 3.99 6.30
CA LEU A 131 -15.95 4.54 6.82
C LEU A 131 -15.88 4.44 8.36
N ARG A 132 -16.04 3.23 8.90
CA ARG A 132 -15.96 2.96 10.35
C ARG A 132 -15.39 1.58 10.67
N ALA A 133 -14.83 1.45 11.88
CA ALA A 133 -14.55 0.14 12.45
C ALA A 133 -15.86 -0.45 13.01
N THR A 134 -16.15 -1.70 12.70
CA THR A 134 -17.39 -2.40 13.12
C THR A 134 -17.25 -3.11 14.45
N ASN A 135 -16.02 -3.34 14.90
CA ASN A 135 -15.70 -4.12 16.09
C ASN A 135 -15.28 -3.26 17.30
N THR A 136 -15.15 -1.94 17.15
CA THR A 136 -14.71 -1.03 18.21
C THR A 136 -15.05 0.42 17.90
N ASP A 137 -15.39 1.20 18.92
CA ASP A 137 -15.60 2.65 18.80
C ASP A 137 -14.31 3.45 19.00
N LYS A 138 -13.22 2.83 19.47
CA LYS A 138 -11.94 3.50 19.75
C LYS A 138 -11.30 4.14 18.51
N ALA A 139 -11.64 3.66 17.32
CA ALA A 139 -11.16 4.22 16.06
C ALA A 139 -11.85 5.55 15.70
N ALA A 140 -13.11 5.75 16.11
CA ALA A 140 -13.96 6.86 15.64
C ALA A 140 -13.32 8.26 15.81
N PRO A 141 -12.66 8.59 16.94
CA PRO A 141 -12.00 9.88 17.14
C PRO A 141 -10.83 10.15 16.18
N PHE A 142 -10.31 9.13 15.50
CA PHE A 142 -9.20 9.25 14.55
C PHE A 142 -9.64 9.24 13.09
N ILE A 143 -10.88 8.82 12.81
CA ILE A 143 -11.45 8.81 11.45
C ILE A 143 -12.09 10.15 11.11
N ARG A 144 -12.90 10.69 12.01
CA ARG A 144 -13.61 11.95 11.78
C ARG A 144 -13.22 12.97 12.83
N ARG A 145 -13.08 14.21 12.38
CA ARG A 145 -12.89 15.36 13.25
C ARG A 145 -14.23 16.04 13.48
N GLU A 146 -14.48 16.46 14.72
CA GLU A 146 -15.55 17.40 15.01
C GLU A 146 -15.23 18.76 14.37
N TYR A 147 -16.10 19.22 13.48
CA TYR A 147 -15.97 20.55 12.90
C TYR A 147 -16.13 21.61 13.99
N ARG A 148 -15.35 22.68 13.87
CA ARG A 148 -15.52 23.84 14.76
C ARG A 148 -16.90 24.45 14.55
N PRO A 149 -17.56 24.98 15.61
CA PRO A 149 -18.83 25.67 15.47
C PRO A 149 -18.79 26.72 14.35
N GLY A 150 -19.81 26.71 13.49
CA GLY A 150 -19.91 27.58 12.31
C GLY A 150 -19.33 27.01 11.01
N TRP A 151 -18.57 25.90 11.06
CA TRP A 151 -18.06 25.22 9.87
C TRP A 151 -18.81 23.91 9.65
N LYS A 152 -19.37 23.72 8.46
CA LYS A 152 -20.07 22.49 8.05
C LYS A 152 -19.67 22.13 6.62
N LEU A 153 -19.53 20.84 6.32
CA LEU A 153 -19.63 20.37 4.94
C LEU A 153 -21.09 20.48 4.52
N ILE A 154 -21.31 21.07 3.34
CA ILE A 154 -22.61 21.17 2.68
C ILE A 154 -22.72 20.01 1.70
#